data_AF-A0A9Q3PWB4-F1
#
_entry.id   AF-A0A9Q3PWB4-F1
#
_cell.length_a   1.000
_cell.length_b   1.000
_cell.length_c   1.000
_cell.angle_alpha   90.00
_cell.angle_beta   90.00
_cell.angle_gamma   90.00
#
_symmetry.space_group_name_H-M   'P 1'
#
loop_
_entity.id
_entity.type
_entity.pdbx_description
1 polymer ?
#
loop_
_entity_poly.entity_id
_entity_poly.type
_entity_poly.pdbx_seq_one_letter_code
_entity_poly.pdbx_strand_id
1 'polypeptide(L)'
;MECLCLVWALEKLHYYMDGSVFEVITDCNAVKPLLKMKNPNRHMLRWKIAIQEYRGNMAIVHKAGNIHKNAYGLWRWELANTPYKTAYVPLETEPQIPIEAINITDIGTEFFEGVRESYKEDNSFHILTSLLDKDCKDTSLVNSLDEVWKSFYPEGRFHLFYGIIYHRTKHSCVMKLCSRFLINTILH
;
A
#
# COMPACT_ATOMS: atom_id res chain seq x y z
N MET A 1 -16.57 -20.11 12.33
CA MET A 1 -15.59 -19.50 11.39
C MET A 1 -16.13 -18.22 10.77
N GLU A 2 -17.41 -18.14 10.43
CA GLU A 2 -17.99 -17.00 9.69
C GLU A 2 -17.84 -15.62 10.37
N CYS A 3 -18.06 -15.50 11.69
CA CYS A 3 -17.83 -14.23 12.40
C CYS A 3 -16.35 -13.81 12.41
N LEU A 4 -15.42 -14.77 12.41
CA LEU A 4 -13.99 -14.50 12.35
C LEU A 4 -13.60 -13.99 10.95
N CYS A 5 -14.17 -14.59 9.89
CA CYS A 5 -13.98 -14.11 8.52
C CYS A 5 -14.46 -12.66 8.35
N LEU A 6 -15.58 -12.29 8.98
CA LEU A 6 -16.04 -10.90 8.98
C LEU A 6 -15.04 -9.97 9.67
N VAL A 7 -14.60 -10.32 10.88
CA VAL A 7 -13.61 -9.50 11.62
C VAL A 7 -12.33 -9.33 10.81
N TRP A 8 -11.82 -10.41 10.21
CA TRP A 8 -10.64 -10.36 9.36
C TRP A 8 -10.82 -9.46 8.14
N ALA A 9 -11.98 -9.54 7.47
CA ALA A 9 -12.29 -8.68 6.32
C ALA A 9 -12.36 -7.20 6.73
N LEU A 10 -12.95 -6.91 7.90
CA LEU A 10 -13.01 -5.56 8.46
C LEU A 10 -11.62 -5.00 8.76
N GLU A 11 -10.74 -5.80 9.38
CA GLU A 11 -9.36 -5.41 9.66
C GLU A 11 -8.56 -5.14 8.38
N LYS A 12 -8.72 -5.96 7.34
CA LYS A 12 -8.00 -5.80 6.06
C LYS A 12 -8.47 -4.62 5.23
N LEU A 13 -9.75 -4.29 5.32
CA LEU A 13 -10.37 -3.22 4.55
C LEU A 13 -10.55 -1.92 5.35
N HIS A 14 -10.01 -1.85 6.57
CA HIS A 14 -10.16 -0.71 7.49
C HIS A 14 -9.93 0.64 6.79
N TYR A 15 -8.80 0.80 6.10
CA TYR A 15 -8.44 2.04 5.39
C TYR A 15 -9.43 2.47 4.29
N TYR A 16 -10.22 1.53 3.75
CA TYR A 16 -11.22 1.81 2.72
C TYR A 16 -12.61 2.05 3.31
N MET A 17 -12.86 1.54 4.52
CA MET A 17 -14.17 1.58 5.17
C MET A 17 -14.28 2.63 6.25
N ASP A 18 -13.15 3.14 6.74
CA ASP A 18 -13.16 4.24 7.69
C ASP A 18 -13.85 5.47 7.08
N GLY A 19 -14.75 6.08 7.85
CA GLY A 19 -15.61 7.18 7.41
C GLY A 19 -16.67 6.87 6.34
N SER A 20 -16.69 5.66 5.77
CA SER A 20 -17.60 5.28 4.68
C SER A 20 -18.83 4.52 5.18
N VAL A 21 -19.98 4.69 4.51
CA VAL A 21 -21.18 3.88 4.75
C VAL A 21 -21.16 2.65 3.86
N PHE A 22 -21.27 1.46 4.44
CA PHE A 22 -21.15 0.21 3.70
C PHE A 22 -22.08 -0.90 4.21
N GLU A 23 -22.29 -1.89 3.36
CA GLU A 23 -23.13 -3.04 3.66
C GLU A 23 -22.31 -4.33 3.73
N VAL A 24 -22.50 -5.09 4.80
CA VAL A 24 -21.97 -6.44 4.97
C VAL A 24 -23.05 -7.43 4.64
N ILE A 25 -22.87 -8.16 3.54
CA ILE A 25 -23.78 -9.22 3.09
C ILE A 25 -23.21 -10.57 3.53
N THR A 26 -23.91 -11.27 4.41
CA THR A 26 -23.47 -12.56 4.96
C THR A 26 -24.62 -13.57 5.07
N ASP A 27 -24.33 -14.84 4.79
CA ASP A 27 -25.22 -15.96 5.09
C ASP A 27 -25.12 -16.42 6.56
N CYS A 28 -24.26 -15.80 7.35
CA CYS A 28 -24.11 -16.08 8.76
C CYS A 28 -25.15 -15.36 9.61
N ASN A 29 -26.13 -16.12 10.11
CA ASN A 29 -27.12 -15.59 11.07
C ASN A 29 -26.53 -15.32 12.46
N ALA A 30 -25.31 -15.78 12.78
CA ALA A 30 -24.69 -15.64 14.10
C ALA A 30 -24.09 -14.24 14.36
N VAL A 31 -23.91 -13.41 13.33
CA VAL A 31 -23.35 -12.05 13.47
C VAL A 31 -24.32 -11.13 14.21
N LYS A 32 -25.62 -11.20 13.91
CA LYS A 32 -26.63 -10.34 14.57
C LYS A 32 -26.77 -10.64 16.08
N PRO A 33 -26.86 -11.91 16.52
CA PRO A 33 -26.86 -12.28 17.94
C PRO A 33 -25.56 -11.91 18.65
N LEU A 34 -24.39 -12.13 18.03
CA LEU A 34 -23.07 -11.84 18.61
C LEU A 34 -23.00 -10.40 19.15
N LEU A 35 -23.54 -9.45 18.39
CA LEU A 35 -23.47 -8.04 18.74
C LEU A 35 -24.49 -7.64 19.81
N LYS A 36 -25.57 -8.42 19.98
CA LYS A 36 -26.60 -8.23 21.01
C LYS A 36 -26.31 -9.01 22.31
N MET A 37 -25.28 -9.85 22.33
CA MET A 37 -24.93 -10.64 23.52
C MET A 37 -24.48 -9.76 24.69
N LYS A 38 -25.05 -10.03 25.87
CA LYS A 38 -24.70 -9.38 27.14
C LYS A 38 -23.42 -9.95 27.75
N ASN A 39 -23.25 -11.27 27.72
CA ASN A 39 -22.11 -11.98 28.31
C ASN A 39 -21.31 -12.77 27.24
N PRO A 40 -20.52 -12.10 26.39
CA PRO A 40 -19.70 -12.78 25.41
C PRO A 40 -18.46 -13.44 26.06
N ASN A 41 -18.04 -14.60 25.54
CA ASN A 41 -16.73 -15.18 25.84
C ASN A 41 -15.60 -14.23 25.37
N ARG A 42 -14.39 -14.33 25.93
CA ARG A 42 -13.23 -13.46 25.64
C ARG A 42 -12.98 -13.25 24.13
N HIS A 43 -13.07 -14.31 23.32
CA HIS A 43 -12.91 -14.20 21.87
C HIS A 43 -14.05 -13.41 21.20
N MET A 44 -15.28 -13.66 21.63
CA MET A 44 -16.47 -12.99 21.13
C MET A 44 -16.49 -11.51 21.55
N LEU A 45 -15.97 -11.19 22.74
CA LEU A 45 -15.81 -9.82 23.21
C LEU A 45 -14.84 -9.05 22.32
N ARG A 46 -13.68 -9.65 21.98
CA ARG A 46 -12.72 -9.04 21.04
C ARG A 46 -13.35 -8.78 19.67
N TRP A 47 -14.07 -9.74 19.13
CA TRP A 47 -14.78 -9.56 17.86
C TRP A 47 -15.86 -8.49 17.94
N LYS A 48 -16.61 -8.44 19.05
CA LYS A 48 -17.63 -7.42 19.29
C LYS A 48 -17.00 -6.03 19.31
N ILE A 49 -15.86 -5.85 19.97
CA ILE A 49 -15.13 -4.58 20.01
C ILE A 49 -14.66 -4.18 18.61
N ALA A 50 -14.02 -5.09 17.87
CA ALA A 50 -13.53 -4.82 16.51
C ALA A 50 -14.67 -4.43 15.54
N ILE A 51 -15.83 -5.08 15.65
CA ILE A 51 -17.00 -4.74 14.81
C ILE A 51 -17.65 -3.43 15.28
N GLN A 52 -17.53 -3.07 16.57
CA GLN A 52 -18.22 -1.92 17.16
C GLN A 52 -17.82 -0.60 16.52
N GLU A 53 -16.55 -0.47 16.12
CA GLU A 53 -16.00 0.70 15.43
C GLU A 53 -16.81 1.06 14.18
N TYR A 54 -17.24 0.06 13.42
CA TYR A 54 -17.97 0.25 12.16
C TYR A 54 -19.49 0.33 12.36
N ARG A 55 -20.03 0.13 13.57
CA ARG A 55 -21.49 -0.02 13.78
C ARG A 55 -22.32 1.19 13.39
N GLY A 56 -21.74 2.39 13.45
CA GLY A 56 -22.43 3.62 13.05
C GLY A 56 -22.69 3.68 11.54
N ASN A 57 -21.79 3.12 10.73
CA ASN A 57 -21.79 3.28 9.27
C ASN A 57 -21.97 1.94 8.52
N MET A 58 -22.13 0.83 9.24
CA MET A 58 -22.23 -0.53 8.67
C MET A 58 -23.65 -1.11 8.84
N ALA A 59 -24.26 -1.51 7.73
CA ALA A 59 -25.50 -2.30 7.73
C ALA A 59 -25.21 -3.79 7.47
N ILE A 60 -25.79 -4.69 8.27
CA ILE A 60 -25.63 -6.15 8.10
C ILE A 60 -26.87 -6.74 7.45
N VAL A 61 -26.73 -7.17 6.20
CA VAL A 61 -27.78 -7.80 5.40
C VAL A 61 -27.55 -9.31 5.40
N HIS A 62 -28.57 -10.06 5.78
CA HIS A 62 -28.52 -11.52 5.69
C HIS A 62 -29.05 -11.96 4.33
N LYS A 63 -28.32 -12.85 3.66
CA LYS A 63 -28.75 -13.43 2.38
C LYS A 63 -28.44 -14.93 2.37
N ALA A 64 -29.40 -15.74 1.90
CA ALA A 64 -29.31 -17.20 1.98
C ALA A 64 -28.15 -17.76 1.15
N GLY A 65 -27.43 -18.75 1.69
CA GLY A 65 -26.16 -19.26 1.14
C GLY A 65 -26.22 -19.79 -0.30
N ASN A 66 -27.40 -20.19 -0.80
CA ASN A 66 -27.57 -20.68 -2.17
C ASN A 66 -27.27 -19.61 -3.25
N ILE A 67 -27.26 -18.34 -2.86
CA ILE A 67 -26.98 -17.16 -3.70
C ILE A 67 -25.55 -16.61 -3.46
N HIS A 68 -24.80 -17.18 -2.51
CA HIS A 68 -23.43 -16.78 -2.14
C HIS A 68 -22.33 -17.62 -2.81
N LYS A 69 -22.59 -18.14 -4.02
CA LYS A 69 -21.66 -19.05 -4.72
C LYS A 69 -20.26 -18.47 -4.93
N ASN A 70 -20.13 -17.16 -5.13
CA ASN A 70 -18.84 -16.51 -5.35
C ASN A 70 -17.96 -16.54 -4.09
N ALA A 71 -18.49 -16.05 -2.95
CA ALA A 71 -17.77 -16.03 -1.68
C ALA A 71 -17.53 -17.46 -1.14
N TYR A 72 -18.52 -18.33 -1.30
CA TYR A 72 -18.42 -19.72 -0.89
C TYR A 72 -17.44 -20.53 -1.74
N GLY A 73 -17.34 -20.24 -3.05
CA GLY A 73 -16.38 -20.84 -3.95
C GLY A 73 -14.94 -20.49 -3.58
N LEU A 74 -14.67 -19.23 -3.21
CA LEU A 74 -13.36 -18.78 -2.75
C LEU A 74 -12.94 -19.44 -1.43
N TRP A 75 -13.88 -19.67 -0.50
CA TRP A 75 -13.59 -20.26 0.80
C TRP A 75 -13.53 -21.79 0.80
N ARG A 76 -14.41 -22.46 0.04
CA ARG A 76 -14.44 -23.94 -0.03
C ARG A 76 -13.46 -24.53 -1.02
N TRP A 77 -13.04 -23.74 -1.99
CA TRP A 77 -12.14 -24.16 -3.06
C TRP A 77 -10.87 -23.32 -3.01
N GLU A 78 -10.15 -23.39 -1.89
CA GLU A 78 -8.71 -23.13 -1.94
C GLU A 78 -8.13 -24.06 -3.01
N LEU A 79 -7.94 -23.51 -4.20
CA LEU A 79 -7.48 -24.27 -5.33
C LEU A 79 -6.08 -24.75 -4.95
N ALA A 80 -5.93 -26.06 -4.73
CA ALA A 80 -4.62 -26.67 -4.54
C ALA A 80 -3.67 -26.13 -5.60
N ASN A 81 -2.56 -25.58 -5.12
CA ASN A 81 -1.54 -24.92 -5.93
C ASN A 81 -0.82 -26.00 -6.76
N THR A 82 -1.41 -26.31 -7.91
CA THR A 82 -1.05 -27.45 -8.76
C THR A 82 -0.63 -26.92 -10.13
N PRO A 83 0.43 -27.47 -10.75
CA PRO A 83 1.05 -26.93 -11.97
C PRO A 83 0.14 -26.89 -13.21
N TYR A 84 -1.05 -27.47 -13.12
CA TYR A 84 -2.05 -27.50 -14.18
C TYR A 84 -3.02 -26.30 -14.17
N LYS A 85 -3.00 -25.44 -13.14
CA LYS A 85 -3.89 -24.27 -13.03
C LYS A 85 -3.23 -23.01 -13.57
N THR A 86 -4.03 -22.13 -14.17
CA THR A 86 -3.61 -20.84 -14.72
C THR A 86 -3.02 -19.87 -13.69
N ALA A 87 -3.35 -20.03 -12.40
CA ALA A 87 -2.83 -19.24 -11.29
C ALA A 87 -1.84 -20.02 -10.39
N TYR A 88 -1.20 -21.07 -10.93
CA TYR A 88 -0.18 -21.83 -10.22
C TYR A 88 1.05 -20.96 -9.90
N VAL A 89 1.53 -21.05 -8.65
CA VAL A 89 2.77 -20.40 -8.21
C VAL A 89 3.66 -21.47 -7.57
N PRO A 90 4.81 -21.86 -8.14
CA PRO A 90 5.68 -22.86 -7.53
C PRO A 90 6.08 -22.46 -6.10
N LEU A 91 5.96 -23.36 -5.12
CA LEU A 91 6.27 -23.07 -3.71
C LEU A 91 7.73 -22.64 -3.47
N GLU A 92 8.65 -23.05 -4.37
CA GLU A 92 10.07 -22.69 -4.31
C GLU A 92 10.36 -21.27 -4.80
N THR A 93 9.39 -20.66 -5.49
CA THR A 93 9.44 -19.23 -5.80
C THR A 93 8.79 -18.54 -4.62
N GLU A 94 9.56 -18.15 -3.60
CA GLU A 94 9.09 -17.04 -2.79
C GLU A 94 8.75 -15.93 -3.80
N PRO A 95 7.50 -15.45 -3.87
CA PRO A 95 7.23 -14.32 -4.72
C PRO A 95 8.18 -13.26 -4.24
N GLN A 96 9.14 -12.86 -5.09
CA GLN A 96 9.77 -11.57 -4.93
C GLN A 96 8.63 -10.61 -5.14
N ILE A 97 7.92 -10.29 -4.05
CA ILE A 97 6.96 -9.22 -4.03
C ILE A 97 7.87 -8.00 -4.16
N PRO A 98 7.99 -7.37 -5.34
CA PRO A 98 8.67 -6.09 -5.40
C PRO A 98 7.98 -5.23 -4.35
N ILE A 99 8.77 -4.64 -3.46
CA ILE A 99 8.25 -3.66 -2.54
C ILE A 99 7.83 -2.47 -3.42
N GLU A 100 6.59 -2.50 -3.92
CA GLU A 100 6.06 -1.51 -4.86
C GLU A 100 5.96 -0.14 -4.18
N ALA A 101 5.79 -0.14 -2.86
CA ALA A 101 5.91 1.03 -2.01
C ALA A 101 6.18 0.63 -0.55
N ILE A 102 7.09 1.33 0.12
CA ILE A 102 7.14 1.40 1.58
C ILE A 102 6.29 2.62 1.95
N ASN A 103 5.11 2.41 2.52
CA ASN A 103 4.33 3.50 3.08
C ASN A 103 4.87 3.80 4.49
N ILE A 104 5.45 4.97 4.67
CA ILE A 104 6.00 5.39 5.96
C ILE A 104 5.23 6.62 6.41
N THR A 105 4.42 6.45 7.45
CA THR A 105 3.56 7.51 7.99
C THR A 105 4.21 8.29 9.13
N ASP A 106 5.25 7.74 9.77
CA ASP A 106 5.87 8.28 10.99
C ASP A 106 7.28 8.84 10.75
N ILE A 107 7.63 9.20 9.52
CA ILE A 107 8.89 9.91 9.27
C ILE A 107 8.74 11.38 9.68
N GLY A 108 9.59 11.80 10.61
CA GLY A 108 9.71 13.20 11.02
C GLY A 108 10.15 14.10 9.86
N THR A 109 9.71 15.36 9.90
CA THR A 109 10.08 16.39 8.91
C THR A 109 11.59 16.57 8.77
N GLU A 110 12.33 16.35 9.85
CA GLU A 110 13.80 16.35 9.96
C GLU A 110 14.47 15.45 8.91
N PHE A 111 13.90 14.28 8.65
CA PHE A 111 14.43 13.36 7.63
C PHE A 111 14.35 13.99 6.24
N PHE A 112 13.20 14.57 5.89
CA PHE A 112 13.00 15.18 4.57
C PHE A 112 13.84 16.44 4.38
N GLU A 113 14.10 17.20 5.45
CA GLU A 113 15.10 18.28 5.43
C GLU A 113 16.50 17.73 5.15
N GLY A 114 16.91 16.66 5.84
CA GLY A 114 18.20 16.00 5.59
C GLY A 114 18.34 15.46 4.15
N VAL A 115 17.26 14.94 3.57
CA VAL A 115 17.25 14.53 2.14
C VAL A 115 17.50 15.74 1.24
N ARG A 116 16.80 16.87 1.48
CA ARG A 116 16.96 18.10 0.68
C ARG A 116 18.35 18.72 0.81
N GLU A 117 18.95 18.66 1.99
CA GLU A 117 20.33 19.09 2.20
C GLU A 117 21.31 18.20 1.43
N SER A 118 21.10 16.89 1.42
CA SER A 118 21.97 15.95 0.70
C SER A 118 22.03 16.19 -0.81
N TYR A 119 20.97 16.72 -1.42
CA TYR A 119 20.98 17.07 -2.85
C TYR A 119 21.88 18.25 -3.19
N LYS A 120 22.22 19.10 -2.22
CA LYS A 120 23.14 20.23 -2.43
C LYS A 120 24.60 19.77 -2.49
N GLU A 121 24.90 18.62 -1.89
CA GLU A 121 26.25 18.04 -1.86
C GLU A 121 26.64 17.41 -3.20
N ASP A 122 25.68 16.80 -3.90
CA ASP A 122 25.90 16.19 -5.20
C ASP A 122 25.53 17.14 -6.35
N ASN A 123 26.51 17.44 -7.19
CA ASN A 123 26.37 18.32 -8.33
C ASN A 123 25.24 17.88 -9.29
N SER A 124 25.07 16.57 -9.50
CA SER A 124 24.06 16.05 -10.43
C SER A 124 22.64 16.27 -9.92
N PHE A 125 22.40 16.00 -8.63
CA PHE A 125 21.10 16.21 -8.00
C PHE A 125 20.79 17.69 -7.81
N HIS A 126 21.78 18.53 -7.53
CA HIS A 126 21.60 19.97 -7.48
C HIS A 126 21.17 20.51 -8.86
N ILE A 127 21.85 20.12 -9.94
CA ILE A 127 21.48 20.53 -11.31
C ILE A 127 20.05 20.06 -11.63
N LEU A 128 19.73 18.80 -11.32
CA LEU A 128 18.41 18.23 -11.59
C LEU A 128 17.29 18.93 -10.80
N THR A 129 17.53 19.27 -9.54
CA THR A 129 16.58 20.05 -8.72
C THR A 129 16.36 21.42 -9.34
N SER A 130 17.42 22.12 -9.75
CA SER A 130 17.32 23.45 -10.35
C SER A 130 16.64 23.46 -11.73
N LEU A 131 16.78 22.37 -12.50
CA LEU A 131 16.13 22.17 -13.78
C LEU A 131 14.63 21.92 -13.62
N LEU A 132 14.27 21.03 -12.69
CA LEU A 132 12.87 20.66 -12.44
C LEU A 132 12.08 21.77 -11.73
N ASP A 133 12.71 22.58 -10.89
CA ASP A 133 12.05 23.68 -10.17
C ASP A 133 11.72 24.87 -11.08
N LYS A 134 12.52 25.09 -12.13
CA LYS A 134 12.33 26.21 -13.06
C LYS A 134 11.46 25.89 -14.27
N ASP A 135 11.00 24.65 -14.43
CA ASP A 135 10.28 24.14 -15.62
C ASP A 135 11.01 24.46 -16.96
N CYS A 136 12.33 24.73 -16.91
CA CYS A 136 13.10 25.15 -18.08
C CYS A 136 13.59 23.95 -18.88
N LYS A 137 13.45 24.00 -20.21
CA LYS A 137 14.19 23.13 -21.14
C LYS A 137 15.59 23.70 -21.43
N ASP A 138 16.35 23.99 -20.37
CA ASP A 138 17.69 24.57 -20.52
C ASP A 138 18.70 23.51 -21.00
N THR A 139 18.97 23.50 -22.31
CA THR A 139 19.83 22.52 -22.97
C THR A 139 21.28 22.54 -22.47
N SER A 140 21.75 23.68 -21.95
CA SER A 140 23.11 23.84 -21.41
C SER A 140 23.30 23.08 -20.09
N LEU A 141 22.35 23.20 -19.17
CA LEU A 141 22.37 22.51 -17.87
C LEU A 141 22.16 21.01 -18.02
N VAL A 142 21.33 20.59 -18.99
CA VAL A 142 21.15 19.16 -19.31
C VAL A 142 22.43 18.53 -19.84
N ASN A 143 23.30 19.29 -20.52
CA ASN A 143 24.58 18.79 -20.99
C ASN A 143 25.64 18.66 -19.88
N SER A 144 25.44 19.32 -18.74
CA SER A 144 26.28 19.18 -17.55
C SER A 144 25.90 18.00 -16.66
N LEU A 145 24.79 17.33 -16.95
CA LEU A 145 24.39 16.09 -16.28
C LEU A 145 25.26 14.92 -16.76
N ASP A 146 25.51 14.01 -15.83
CA ASP A 146 26.23 12.77 -16.09
C ASP A 146 25.46 11.87 -17.10
N GLU A 147 26.17 11.04 -17.87
CA GLU A 147 25.64 10.38 -19.08
C GLU A 147 24.36 9.57 -18.82
N VAL A 148 24.29 8.91 -17.66
CA VAL A 148 23.14 8.11 -17.24
C VAL A 148 21.88 8.98 -17.11
N TRP A 149 21.98 10.15 -16.46
CA TRP A 149 20.86 11.04 -16.19
C TRP A 149 20.40 11.80 -17.42
N LYS A 150 21.35 12.11 -18.31
CA LYS A 150 21.10 12.76 -19.60
C LYS A 150 20.20 11.93 -20.53
N SER A 151 20.23 10.61 -20.42
CA SER A 151 19.32 9.72 -21.18
C SER A 151 17.89 9.74 -20.62
N PHE A 152 17.73 9.76 -19.31
CA PHE A 152 16.43 9.64 -18.64
C PHE A 152 15.67 10.96 -18.49
N TYR A 153 16.37 12.09 -18.45
CA TYR A 153 15.76 13.42 -18.38
C TYR A 153 14.81 13.75 -19.55
N PRO A 154 15.21 13.62 -20.84
CA PRO A 154 14.33 13.92 -21.97
C PRO A 154 13.13 12.98 -22.06
N GLU A 155 13.22 11.80 -21.46
CA GLU A 155 12.11 10.84 -21.38
C GLU A 155 11.05 11.23 -20.32
N GLY A 156 11.26 12.32 -19.56
CA GLY A 156 10.30 12.80 -18.56
C GLY A 156 10.17 11.87 -17.35
N ARG A 157 11.24 11.13 -17.02
CA ARG A 157 11.22 10.14 -15.93
C ARG A 157 11.44 10.75 -14.54
N PHE A 158 11.88 12.00 -14.44
CA PHE A 158 12.10 12.66 -13.16
C PHE A 158 11.00 13.64 -12.82
N HIS A 159 10.58 13.63 -11.56
CA HIS A 159 9.59 14.56 -11.01
C HIS A 159 10.14 15.14 -9.71
N LEU A 160 9.87 16.43 -9.49
CA LEU A 160 10.20 17.11 -8.24
C LEU A 160 8.90 17.38 -7.48
N PHE A 161 8.79 16.84 -6.27
CA PHE A 161 7.64 17.09 -5.39
C PHE A 161 8.14 17.51 -4.01
N TYR A 162 7.72 18.68 -3.53
CA TYR A 162 8.14 19.23 -2.23
C TYR A 162 9.68 19.27 -2.05
N GLY A 163 10.41 19.53 -3.14
CA GLY A 163 11.88 19.53 -3.15
C GLY A 163 12.53 18.14 -3.12
N ILE A 164 11.76 17.07 -3.30
CA ILE A 164 12.22 15.68 -3.33
C ILE A 164 12.18 15.15 -4.76
N ILE A 165 13.26 14.50 -5.19
CA ILE A 165 13.37 13.93 -6.54
C ILE A 165 12.81 12.51 -6.56
N TYR A 166 11.84 12.30 -7.46
CA TYR A 166 11.27 11.01 -7.78
C TYR A 166 11.69 10.58 -9.17
N HIS A 167 12.04 9.30 -9.30
CA HIS A 167 12.37 8.69 -10.58
C HIS A 167 11.35 7.60 -10.91
N ARG A 168 10.72 7.75 -12.07
CA ARG A 168 9.78 6.80 -12.62
C ARG A 168 10.50 5.77 -13.48
N THR A 169 10.37 4.51 -13.10
CA THR A 169 10.68 3.37 -13.95
C THR A 169 9.38 2.86 -14.61
N LYS A 170 9.45 1.81 -15.44
CA LYS A 170 8.28 1.35 -16.25
C LYS A 170 7.00 1.14 -15.42
N HIS A 171 7.12 0.62 -14.20
CA HIS A 171 5.97 0.29 -13.35
C HIS A 171 6.03 0.89 -11.95
N SER A 172 7.15 1.51 -11.54
CA SER A 172 7.31 2.06 -10.18
C SER A 172 7.80 3.50 -10.20
N CYS A 173 7.47 4.25 -9.16
CA CYS A 173 7.95 5.60 -8.91
C CYS A 173 8.66 5.64 -7.56
N VAL A 174 9.97 5.89 -7.57
CA VAL A 174 10.82 5.71 -6.38
C VAL A 174 11.50 7.02 -6.04
N MET A 175 11.48 7.39 -4.75
CA MET A 175 12.24 8.51 -4.21
C MET A 175 13.75 8.24 -4.34
N LYS A 176 14.53 9.23 -4.78
CA LYS A 176 15.99 9.11 -4.90
C LYS A 176 16.68 9.65 -3.65
N LEU A 177 17.53 8.84 -3.04
CA LEU A 177 18.40 9.24 -1.92
C LEU A 177 19.84 9.33 -2.40
N CYS A 178 20.54 10.39 -2.01
CA CYS A 178 21.94 10.61 -2.37
C CYS A 178 22.88 10.21 -1.22
N SER A 179 22.54 10.59 0.02
CA SER A 179 23.40 10.34 1.18
C SER A 179 23.40 8.87 1.61
N ARG A 180 24.60 8.29 1.71
CA ARG A 180 24.82 6.94 2.23
C ARG A 180 24.42 6.79 3.70
N PHE A 181 24.51 7.88 4.47
CA PHE A 181 24.04 7.92 5.85
C PHE A 181 22.53 7.69 5.92
N LEU A 182 21.75 8.45 5.15
CA LEU A 182 20.28 8.32 5.10
C LEU A 182 19.84 6.94 4.60
N ILE A 183 20.54 6.38 3.61
CA ILE A 183 20.27 5.04 3.10
C ILE A 183 20.43 4.00 4.21
N ASN A 184 21.52 4.09 4.99
CA ASN A 184 21.77 3.17 6.09
C ASN A 184 20.76 3.35 7.23
N THR A 185 20.25 4.56 7.48
CA THR A 185 19.20 4.79 8.49
C THR A 185 17.88 4.09 8.16
N ILE A 186 17.55 3.95 6.87
CA ILE A 186 16.27 3.35 6.42
C ILE A 186 16.36 1.84 6.27
N LEU A 187 17.52 1.32 5.85
CA LEU A 187 17.71 -0.11 5.56
C LEU A 187 18.20 -0.94 6.76
N HIS A 188 18.32 -0.33 7.94
CA HIS A 188 18.75 -1.01 9.17
C HIS A 188 17.60 -1.58 9.99
#